data_AF-A0AB34FR56-F1
#
_entry.id   AF-A0AB34FR56-F1
#
_cell.length_a   1.000
_cell.length_b   1.000
_cell.length_c   1.000
_cell.angle_alpha   90.00
_cell.angle_beta   90.00
_cell.angle_gamma   90.00
#
_symmetry.space_group_name_H-M   'P 1'
#
loop_
_entity.id
_entity.type
_entity.pdbx_description
1 polymer ?
#
loop_
_entity_poly.entity_id
_entity_poly.type
_entity_poly.pdbx_seq_one_letter_code
_entity_poly.pdbx_strand_id
1 'polypeptide(L)'
;MSASRRLGYLARRVVGSNVNPSPLAILPRLHSTRCATANAAPTPDTGAAGFKAVTPGLNKHAQVGNKRFADFDLAGKTFVVTGGARGLGLALAEALVEAGGKEQNDGIHGLVAAAGIQQIKPAADYTPEEANEILSTNYTAVLMSASITARVMFKYKCRGNICLIASMSGTIANKGLESPVYNSSKAAVIQLARNLAMEWSPVQEDGTGGIRVNCLSPGHIMTPIVLKNFEEVPGLHETWCRENMMGRLAEPSEFKGAALATMDTLPVTHESLGDPLTANNTVLTSVSSITQSFKPVENICAHFNAFHAYADDLGRAVEANHYCAHVNDDVRQCLLYDSAEKDARLIGIEYMISPHIYETLPPEERRLWHSHVYEVKSGMLVMPNSMVPEAAWDMAEKREMEQVVTLYGKVYHLWQTDKGHKVPLGDPKLMTSFIADGQLDFGLVEGRDERFGTNYKQKKESRRDIPSPTRHPDADASWS
;
A
#
# COMPACT_ATOMS: atom_id res chain seq x y z
N MET A 1 -55.48 52.69 17.20
CA MET A 1 -54.29 52.34 18.00
C MET A 1 -53.23 51.80 17.03
N SER A 2 -52.45 52.66 16.38
CA SER A 2 -51.10 53.16 16.77
C SER A 2 -50.03 52.05 16.68
N ALA A 3 -49.28 51.89 15.58
CA ALA A 3 -48.09 52.67 15.13
C ALA A 3 -46.78 51.99 15.62
N SER A 4 -45.85 51.48 14.77
CA SER A 4 -44.89 52.15 13.84
C SER A 4 -43.46 51.75 14.33
N ARG A 5 -42.37 51.54 13.58
CA ARG A 5 -41.78 52.02 12.31
C ARG A 5 -40.80 50.93 11.78
N ARG A 6 -40.83 50.46 10.52
CA ARG A 6 -40.17 50.96 9.29
C ARG A 6 -38.74 51.51 9.44
N LEU A 7 -37.81 50.90 8.72
CA LEU A 7 -37.04 51.58 7.66
C LEU A 7 -36.46 50.54 6.69
N GLY A 8 -36.86 50.64 5.42
CA GLY A 8 -36.24 49.94 4.30
C GLY A 8 -35.54 50.94 3.37
N TYR A 9 -35.24 50.45 2.16
CA TYR A 9 -34.64 51.09 0.97
C TYR A 9 -33.15 50.76 0.77
N LEU A 10 -32.65 50.47 -0.45
CA LEU A 10 -33.20 50.64 -1.79
C LEU A 10 -32.46 49.69 -2.78
N ALA A 11 -33.19 48.94 -3.59
CA ALA A 11 -32.68 48.33 -4.81
C ALA A 11 -33.12 49.17 -6.01
N ARG A 12 -32.22 49.53 -6.93
CA ARG A 12 -32.58 49.93 -8.30
C ARG A 12 -31.52 49.49 -9.32
N ARG A 13 -31.99 48.68 -10.28
CA ARG A 13 -31.44 48.45 -11.63
C ARG A 13 -31.59 49.70 -12.49
N VAL A 14 -30.61 49.98 -13.36
CA VAL A 14 -30.80 50.59 -14.70
C VAL A 14 -29.73 50.06 -15.68
N VAL A 15 -30.19 49.32 -16.69
CA VAL A 15 -29.89 49.31 -18.14
C VAL A 15 -28.46 49.61 -18.66
N GLY A 16 -27.83 48.57 -19.24
CA GLY A 16 -27.49 48.46 -20.68
C GLY A 16 -26.38 49.32 -21.31
N SER A 17 -25.27 48.68 -21.70
CA SER A 17 -24.56 48.98 -22.96
C SER A 17 -23.69 47.80 -23.42
N ASN A 18 -23.85 47.46 -24.70
CA ASN A 18 -23.06 46.49 -25.46
C ASN A 18 -21.61 46.95 -25.64
N VAL A 19 -20.62 46.08 -25.44
CA VAL A 19 -19.34 46.15 -26.17
C VAL A 19 -18.88 44.72 -26.51
N ASN A 20 -18.70 44.48 -27.81
CA ASN A 20 -18.18 43.28 -28.46
C ASN A 20 -16.71 43.00 -28.08
N PRO A 21 -16.24 41.74 -28.04
CA PRO A 21 -14.81 41.42 -27.99
C PRO A 21 -14.24 41.29 -29.40
N SER A 22 -13.21 42.07 -29.74
CA SER A 22 -12.39 41.85 -30.94
C SER A 22 -11.17 40.96 -30.62
N PRO A 23 -10.85 39.96 -31.47
CA PRO A 23 -9.73 39.03 -31.30
C PRO A 23 -8.50 39.49 -32.09
N LEU A 24 -7.28 39.15 -31.64
CA LEU A 24 -5.99 39.13 -32.36
C LEU A 24 -4.89 38.78 -31.32
N ALA A 25 -3.84 38.02 -31.54
CA ALA A 25 -3.30 37.38 -32.73
C ALA A 25 -2.38 36.22 -32.29
N ILE A 26 -2.38 35.15 -33.08
CA ILE A 26 -1.36 34.10 -33.10
C ILE A 26 -0.18 34.63 -33.93
N LEU A 27 1.05 34.52 -33.44
CA LEU A 27 2.27 34.59 -34.25
C LEU A 27 3.26 33.48 -33.84
N PRO A 28 4.12 33.02 -34.77
CA PRO A 28 4.64 31.66 -34.78
C PRO A 28 6.14 31.55 -34.43
N ARG A 29 6.54 30.28 -34.33
CA ARG A 29 7.90 29.73 -34.17
C ARG A 29 8.97 30.43 -35.02
N LEU A 30 10.17 30.52 -34.43
CA LEU A 30 11.44 30.59 -35.16
C LEU A 30 12.36 29.44 -34.73
N HIS A 31 13.20 29.05 -35.69
CA HIS A 31 13.86 27.76 -35.86
C HIS A 31 15.36 27.81 -35.52
N SER A 32 15.90 26.62 -35.20
CA SER A 32 17.31 26.19 -35.33
C SER A 32 18.33 26.88 -34.40
N THR A 33 19.39 26.23 -33.90
CA THR A 33 20.40 25.45 -34.65
C THR A 33 21.12 24.42 -33.75
N ARG A 34 21.60 23.35 -34.39
CA ARG A 34 22.49 22.28 -33.88
C ARG A 34 23.96 22.71 -33.81
N CYS A 35 24.76 21.81 -33.22
CA CYS A 35 26.23 21.60 -33.32
C CYS A 35 27.10 22.43 -32.35
N ALA A 36 28.20 21.93 -31.76
CA ALA A 36 28.96 20.69 -31.94
C ALA A 36 29.83 20.38 -30.70
N THR A 37 30.33 19.15 -30.67
CA THR A 37 31.34 18.57 -29.77
C THR A 37 32.74 19.19 -29.90
N ALA A 38 33.51 19.31 -28.81
CA ALA A 38 34.98 19.28 -28.84
C ALA A 38 35.63 19.01 -27.46
N ASN A 39 36.33 17.87 -27.42
CA ASN A 39 37.51 17.40 -26.68
C ASN A 39 38.14 18.16 -25.49
N ALA A 40 38.63 17.32 -24.56
CA ALA A 40 39.41 17.59 -23.35
C ALA A 40 40.92 17.86 -23.59
N ALA A 41 41.56 18.53 -22.62
CA ALA A 41 43.00 18.54 -22.33
C ALA A 41 43.24 19.07 -20.87
N PRO A 42 44.45 18.96 -20.25
CA PRO A 42 44.68 18.30 -18.95
C PRO A 42 44.97 19.23 -17.75
N THR A 43 44.95 18.63 -16.56
CA THR A 43 45.21 19.20 -15.22
C THR A 43 46.67 19.64 -14.97
N PRO A 44 46.89 20.55 -14.00
CA PRO A 44 48.06 20.49 -13.14
C PRO A 44 47.70 20.27 -11.66
N ASP A 45 48.56 19.47 -11.05
CA ASP A 45 48.56 18.95 -9.70
C ASP A 45 49.18 19.96 -8.72
N THR A 46 48.48 20.27 -7.62
CA THR A 46 49.09 20.90 -6.44
C THR A 46 48.48 20.28 -5.19
N GLY A 47 49.28 19.47 -4.50
CA GLY A 47 48.93 18.83 -3.24
C GLY A 47 48.75 19.81 -2.09
N ALA A 48 47.64 19.64 -1.37
CA ALA A 48 47.51 20.01 0.03
C ALA A 48 46.56 18.99 0.68
N ALA A 49 47.06 18.31 1.73
CA ALA A 49 46.30 17.35 2.50
C ALA A 49 45.13 18.04 3.23
N GLY A 50 43.91 17.62 2.93
CA GLY A 50 42.69 18.10 3.58
C GLY A 50 41.52 17.15 3.32
N PHE A 51 40.95 16.62 4.40
CA PHE A 51 39.66 15.91 4.53
C PHE A 51 38.89 15.61 3.21
N LYS A 52 38.80 14.33 2.84
CA LYS A 52 37.82 13.87 1.82
C LYS A 52 36.41 13.95 2.40
N ALA A 53 35.67 14.99 2.03
CA ALA A 53 34.22 14.97 2.06
C ALA A 53 33.72 13.86 1.13
N VAL A 54 33.05 12.86 1.71
CA VAL A 54 32.27 11.88 0.93
C VAL A 54 31.11 12.65 0.31
N THR A 55 31.21 12.99 -0.96
CA THR A 55 30.08 13.43 -1.76
C THR A 55 29.30 12.16 -2.16
N PRO A 56 28.05 11.97 -1.71
CA PRO A 56 27.22 10.96 -2.33
C PRO A 56 26.84 11.51 -3.70
N GLY A 57 27.38 10.89 -4.75
CA GLY A 57 26.81 10.99 -6.09
C GLY A 57 25.41 10.39 -6.06
N LEU A 58 24.42 11.18 -5.63
CA LEU A 58 23.01 10.87 -5.79
C LEU A 58 22.68 11.03 -7.27
N ASN A 59 22.78 9.92 -7.99
CA ASN A 59 22.21 9.79 -9.31
C ASN A 59 20.68 9.80 -9.14
N LYS A 60 20.05 10.99 -9.17
CA LYS A 60 18.62 11.25 -8.86
C LYS A 60 17.62 10.59 -9.83
N HIS A 61 18.08 9.69 -10.70
CA HIS A 61 17.25 8.96 -11.66
C HIS A 61 17.42 7.44 -11.61
N ALA A 62 18.19 6.89 -10.65
CA ALA A 62 18.27 5.45 -10.44
C ALA A 62 17.66 5.12 -9.07
N GLN A 63 16.63 4.26 -9.08
CA GLN A 63 15.89 3.70 -7.93
C GLN A 63 14.57 4.37 -7.51
N VAL A 64 13.84 4.98 -8.44
CA VAL A 64 12.37 5.04 -8.31
C VAL A 64 11.83 3.82 -9.04
N GLY A 65 11.57 2.70 -8.33
CA GLY A 65 10.93 1.54 -8.98
C GLY A 65 11.22 0.13 -8.48
N ASN A 66 11.56 -0.12 -7.20
CA ASN A 66 11.46 -1.49 -6.66
C ASN A 66 10.68 -1.52 -5.33
N LYS A 67 9.37 -1.76 -5.46
CA LYS A 67 8.44 -2.42 -4.52
C LYS A 67 8.47 -2.02 -3.02
N ARG A 68 8.71 -0.75 -2.67
CA ARG A 68 8.58 -0.29 -1.26
C ARG A 68 7.12 -0.34 -0.73
N PHE A 69 6.15 -0.44 -1.63
CA PHE A 69 4.71 -0.42 -1.35
C PHE A 69 3.96 -1.54 -2.08
N ALA A 70 4.53 -2.76 -2.14
CA ALA A 70 3.94 -3.90 -2.85
C ALA A 70 2.50 -4.24 -2.41
N ASP A 71 2.13 -3.89 -1.18
CA ASP A 71 0.77 -4.06 -0.66
C ASP A 71 -0.25 -3.11 -1.30
N PHE A 72 0.18 -2.11 -2.08
CA PHE A 72 -0.69 -1.17 -2.79
C PHE A 72 -0.52 -1.36 -4.29
N ASP A 73 -1.62 -1.56 -5.01
CA ASP A 73 -1.60 -1.68 -6.48
C ASP A 73 -2.40 -0.53 -7.12
N LEU A 74 -1.66 0.42 -7.66
CA LEU A 74 -2.21 1.54 -8.42
C LEU A 74 -1.88 1.43 -9.93
N ALA A 75 -1.48 0.24 -10.40
CA ALA A 75 -1.11 0.01 -11.78
C ALA A 75 -2.20 0.45 -12.76
N GLY A 76 -1.80 1.25 -13.75
CA GLY A 76 -2.70 1.76 -14.78
C GLY A 76 -3.69 2.83 -14.30
N LYS A 77 -3.61 3.28 -13.04
CA LYS A 77 -4.36 4.42 -12.52
C LYS A 77 -3.58 5.72 -12.76
N THR A 78 -4.31 6.83 -12.82
CA THR A 78 -3.74 8.15 -13.07
C THR A 78 -4.21 9.11 -12.00
N PHE A 79 -3.26 9.81 -11.39
CA PHE A 79 -3.52 10.68 -10.25
C PHE A 79 -3.05 12.10 -10.53
N VAL A 80 -3.78 13.06 -9.99
CA VAL A 80 -3.36 14.46 -9.95
C VAL A 80 -2.86 14.77 -8.55
N VAL A 81 -1.68 15.39 -8.42
CA VAL A 81 -1.16 15.85 -7.13
C VAL A 81 -0.93 17.36 -7.20
N THR A 82 -1.68 18.14 -6.43
CA THR A 82 -1.41 19.57 -6.30
C THR A 82 -0.28 19.81 -5.30
N GLY A 83 0.57 20.80 -5.53
CA GLY A 83 1.72 21.04 -4.65
C GLY A 83 2.83 19.98 -4.73
N GLY A 84 2.85 19.16 -5.80
CA GLY A 84 3.80 18.05 -6.00
C GLY A 84 5.27 18.45 -6.23
N ALA A 85 5.62 19.75 -6.27
CA ALA A 85 6.97 20.18 -6.63
C ALA A 85 8.02 20.03 -5.50
N ARG A 86 7.59 19.95 -4.23
CA ARG A 86 8.49 19.86 -3.06
C ARG A 86 7.77 19.41 -1.81
N GLY A 87 8.53 19.06 -0.76
CA GLY A 87 8.00 18.76 0.57
C GLY A 87 7.03 17.57 0.56
N LEU A 88 5.93 17.69 1.31
CA LEU A 88 4.95 16.62 1.44
C LEU A 88 4.32 16.24 0.10
N GLY A 89 3.89 17.20 -0.72
CA GLY A 89 3.25 16.91 -2.00
C GLY A 89 4.12 16.07 -2.94
N LEU A 90 5.43 16.35 -2.98
CA LEU A 90 6.39 15.55 -3.75
C LEU A 90 6.49 14.12 -3.21
N ALA A 91 6.62 13.95 -1.89
CA ALA A 91 6.68 12.62 -1.28
C ALA A 91 5.41 11.80 -1.57
N LEU A 92 4.23 12.44 -1.57
CA LEU A 92 2.98 11.76 -1.91
C LEU A 92 2.91 11.38 -3.40
N ALA A 93 3.40 12.23 -4.31
CA ALA A 93 3.50 11.91 -5.73
C ALA A 93 4.44 10.72 -5.98
N GLU A 94 5.62 10.73 -5.35
CA GLU A 94 6.57 9.61 -5.41
C GLU A 94 5.93 8.31 -4.92
N ALA A 95 5.17 8.33 -3.82
CA ALA A 95 4.48 7.16 -3.31
C ALA A 95 3.50 6.57 -4.33
N LEU A 96 2.69 7.43 -4.98
CA LEU A 96 1.74 6.99 -6.00
C LEU A 96 2.43 6.35 -7.20
N VAL A 97 3.57 6.91 -7.63
CA VAL A 97 4.38 6.36 -8.73
C VAL A 97 5.06 5.05 -8.32
N GLU A 98 5.61 4.98 -7.10
CA GLU A 98 6.20 3.76 -6.53
C GLU A 98 5.19 2.60 -6.42
N ALA A 99 3.90 2.90 -6.22
CA ALA A 99 2.79 1.95 -6.20
C ALA A 99 2.19 1.65 -7.59
N GLY A 100 2.78 2.13 -8.69
CA GLY A 100 2.36 1.83 -10.06
C GLY A 100 1.43 2.85 -10.72
N GLY A 101 1.09 3.93 -10.02
CA GLY A 101 0.33 5.05 -10.58
C GLY A 101 1.12 5.79 -11.68
N LYS A 102 0.41 6.22 -12.72
CA LYS A 102 0.98 6.96 -13.85
C LYS A 102 0.63 8.45 -13.77
N GLU A 103 1.54 9.32 -14.20
CA GLU A 103 1.31 10.77 -14.20
C GLU A 103 0.38 11.24 -15.33
N GLN A 104 0.16 10.45 -16.40
CA GLN A 104 -0.90 10.69 -17.40
C GLN A 104 -1.01 9.55 -18.43
N ASN A 105 -2.20 8.96 -18.57
CA ASN A 105 -2.84 8.51 -19.82
C ASN A 105 -4.24 7.92 -19.54
N ASP A 106 -5.17 8.10 -20.48
CA ASP A 106 -6.51 7.48 -20.59
C ASP A 106 -7.54 7.63 -19.45
N GLY A 107 -7.32 8.50 -18.44
CA GLY A 107 -8.34 8.87 -17.47
C GLY A 107 -7.80 9.60 -16.24
N ILE A 108 -8.67 10.08 -15.33
CA ILE A 108 -8.28 10.56 -14.00
C ILE A 108 -8.96 9.66 -12.96
N HIS A 109 -8.15 9.00 -12.13
CA HIS A 109 -8.55 7.99 -11.14
C HIS A 109 -8.38 8.46 -9.69
N GLY A 110 -7.67 9.56 -9.48
CA GLY A 110 -7.64 10.17 -8.16
C GLY A 110 -6.98 11.53 -8.09
N LEU A 111 -7.13 12.16 -6.92
CA LEU A 111 -6.57 13.47 -6.59
C LEU A 111 -5.94 13.43 -5.21
N VAL A 112 -4.74 13.98 -5.08
CA VAL A 112 -4.16 14.42 -3.82
C VAL A 112 -4.08 15.94 -3.82
N ALA A 113 -4.93 16.60 -3.04
CA ALA A 113 -4.94 18.05 -2.92
C ALA A 113 -4.00 18.49 -1.79
N ALA A 114 -2.70 18.63 -2.10
CA ALA A 114 -1.64 18.94 -1.12
C ALA A 114 -1.14 20.39 -1.13
N ALA A 115 -1.54 21.20 -2.12
CA ALA A 115 -1.19 22.62 -2.14
C ALA A 115 -1.77 23.38 -0.93
N GLY A 116 -0.96 24.25 -0.33
CA GLY A 116 -1.39 25.12 0.77
C GLY A 116 -0.30 26.10 1.18
N ILE A 117 -0.73 27.20 1.80
CA ILE A 117 0.13 28.26 2.34
C ILE A 117 -0.21 28.53 3.81
N GLN A 118 0.76 29.07 4.54
CA GLN A 118 0.63 29.45 5.94
C GLN A 118 1.24 30.84 6.15
N GLN A 119 0.66 31.58 7.10
CA GLN A 119 1.22 32.81 7.63
C GLN A 119 1.13 32.78 9.16
N ILE A 120 2.24 33.05 9.85
CA ILE A 120 2.25 33.24 11.30
C ILE A 120 1.99 34.72 11.57
N LYS A 121 0.86 35.02 12.21
CA LYS A 121 0.43 36.39 12.50
C LYS A 121 -0.65 36.40 13.60
N PRO A 122 -0.63 37.36 14.53
CA PRO A 122 -1.73 37.58 15.46
C PRO A 122 -3.06 37.84 14.73
N ALA A 123 -4.17 37.40 15.33
CA ALA A 123 -5.50 37.54 14.71
C ALA A 123 -5.87 39.00 14.39
N ALA A 124 -5.46 39.93 15.24
CA ALA A 124 -5.80 41.35 15.13
C ALA A 124 -5.10 42.06 13.96
N ASP A 125 -4.02 41.49 13.42
CA ASP A 125 -3.19 42.14 12.42
C ASP A 125 -3.48 41.66 10.99
N TYR A 126 -4.38 40.69 10.80
CA TYR A 126 -4.75 40.23 9.46
C TYR A 126 -5.53 41.29 8.70
N THR A 127 -5.10 41.55 7.46
CA THR A 127 -5.91 42.26 6.48
C THR A 127 -6.92 41.29 5.81
N PRO A 128 -8.06 41.81 5.30
CA PRO A 128 -8.99 40.99 4.51
C PRO A 128 -8.32 40.30 3.31
N GLU A 129 -7.37 40.98 2.66
CA GLU A 129 -6.65 40.49 1.50
C GLU A 129 -5.79 39.27 1.84
N GLU A 130 -4.98 39.35 2.91
CA GLU A 130 -4.18 38.21 3.40
C GLU A 130 -5.06 37.03 3.79
N ALA A 131 -6.16 37.30 4.51
CA ALA A 131 -7.08 36.24 4.92
C ALA A 131 -7.74 35.55 3.71
N ASN A 132 -8.13 36.32 2.70
CA ASN A 132 -8.71 35.83 1.46
C ASN A 132 -7.71 35.02 0.63
N GLU A 133 -6.43 35.41 0.59
CA GLU A 133 -5.39 34.67 -0.12
C GLU A 133 -5.21 33.26 0.48
N ILE A 134 -5.14 33.16 1.81
CA ILE A 134 -5.04 31.89 2.53
C ILE A 134 -6.28 31.02 2.27
N LEU A 135 -7.49 31.58 2.39
CA LEU A 135 -8.73 30.83 2.14
C LEU A 135 -8.88 30.42 0.67
N SER A 136 -8.48 31.28 -0.26
CA SER A 136 -8.47 30.99 -1.70
C SER A 136 -7.59 29.78 -1.99
N THR A 137 -6.38 29.74 -1.44
CA THR A 137 -5.42 28.64 -1.67
C THR A 137 -5.79 27.38 -0.89
N ASN A 138 -6.06 27.50 0.41
CA ASN A 138 -6.19 26.35 1.30
C ASN A 138 -7.58 25.70 1.27
N TYR A 139 -8.60 26.41 0.82
CA TYR A 139 -9.97 25.90 0.76
C TYR A 139 -10.56 25.96 -0.65
N THR A 140 -10.62 27.14 -1.25
CA THR A 140 -11.31 27.32 -2.54
C THR A 140 -10.63 26.50 -3.63
N ALA A 141 -9.31 26.56 -3.76
CA ALA A 141 -8.56 25.78 -4.73
C ALA A 141 -8.67 24.26 -4.48
N VAL A 142 -8.75 23.83 -3.21
CA VAL A 142 -8.96 22.42 -2.84
C VAL A 142 -10.34 21.95 -3.31
N LEU A 143 -11.40 22.70 -3.00
CA LEU A 143 -12.76 22.42 -3.44
C LEU A 143 -12.86 22.39 -4.98
N MET A 144 -12.27 23.36 -5.67
CA MET A 144 -12.28 23.41 -7.13
C MET A 144 -11.54 22.22 -7.75
N SER A 145 -10.37 21.85 -7.21
CA SER A 145 -9.60 20.70 -7.68
C SER A 145 -10.38 19.40 -7.51
N ALA A 146 -11.00 19.20 -6.35
CA ALA A 146 -11.83 18.04 -6.06
C ALA A 146 -13.07 17.99 -6.97
N SER A 147 -13.75 19.13 -7.13
CA SER A 147 -14.97 19.23 -7.96
C SER A 147 -14.68 18.95 -9.43
N ILE A 148 -13.59 19.49 -9.98
CA ILE A 148 -13.20 19.24 -11.37
C ILE A 148 -12.84 17.76 -11.56
N THR A 149 -12.07 17.19 -10.63
CA THR A 149 -11.71 15.77 -10.67
C THR A 149 -12.94 14.87 -10.63
N ALA A 150 -13.87 15.13 -9.70
CA ALA A 150 -15.13 14.38 -9.58
C ALA A 150 -15.99 14.51 -10.84
N ARG A 151 -16.09 15.71 -11.44
CA ARG A 151 -16.82 15.90 -12.70
C ARG A 151 -16.24 15.08 -13.86
N VAL A 152 -14.91 14.99 -13.95
CA VAL A 152 -14.24 14.13 -14.94
C VAL A 152 -14.60 12.67 -14.65
N MET A 153 -14.54 12.25 -13.38
CA MET A 153 -14.90 10.89 -12.98
C MET A 153 -16.36 10.53 -13.31
N PHE A 154 -17.29 11.43 -13.01
CA PHE A 154 -18.71 11.27 -13.34
C PHE A 154 -18.95 11.20 -14.85
N LYS A 155 -18.26 12.05 -15.63
CA LYS A 155 -18.39 12.07 -17.09
C LYS A 155 -17.97 10.75 -17.70
N TYR A 156 -16.87 10.16 -17.23
CA TYR A 156 -16.33 8.91 -17.75
C TYR A 156 -16.78 7.68 -16.97
N LYS A 157 -17.69 7.85 -16.00
CA LYS A 157 -18.22 6.77 -15.15
C LYS A 157 -17.11 5.94 -14.49
N CYS A 158 -15.99 6.60 -14.15
CA CYS A 158 -14.90 5.95 -13.44
C CYS A 158 -15.02 6.18 -11.93
N ARG A 159 -14.73 5.12 -11.18
CA ARG A 159 -14.57 5.18 -9.72
C ARG A 159 -13.18 5.72 -9.40
N GLY A 160 -13.04 6.32 -8.21
CA GLY A 160 -11.76 6.93 -7.85
C GLY A 160 -11.64 7.32 -6.38
N ASN A 161 -10.47 7.85 -6.04
CA ASN A 161 -10.10 8.22 -4.69
C ASN A 161 -9.59 9.66 -4.63
N ILE A 162 -10.04 10.42 -3.64
CA ILE A 162 -9.60 11.79 -3.39
C ILE A 162 -9.06 11.88 -1.97
N CYS A 163 -7.82 12.35 -1.83
CA CYS A 163 -7.19 12.66 -0.56
C CYS A 163 -6.97 14.18 -0.42
N LEU A 164 -7.55 14.79 0.61
CA LEU A 164 -7.37 16.20 0.92
C LEU A 164 -6.36 16.38 2.05
N ILE A 165 -5.37 17.26 1.89
CA ILE A 165 -4.37 17.52 2.94
C ILE A 165 -4.85 18.65 3.85
N ALA A 166 -5.32 18.26 5.03
CA ALA A 166 -5.72 19.14 6.11
C ALA A 166 -4.50 19.47 7.02
N SER A 167 -4.69 19.49 8.34
CA SER A 167 -3.64 19.70 9.35
C SER A 167 -4.19 19.32 10.72
N MET A 168 -3.33 18.89 11.66
CA MET A 168 -3.68 18.82 13.08
C MET A 168 -4.21 20.18 13.59
N SER A 169 -3.70 21.28 13.04
CA SER A 169 -4.15 22.65 13.33
C SER A 169 -5.62 22.91 12.96
N GLY A 170 -6.24 22.04 12.16
CA GLY A 170 -7.68 22.09 11.88
C GLY A 170 -8.55 21.53 13.02
N THR A 171 -7.95 20.83 13.98
CA THR A 171 -8.65 20.22 15.13
C THR A 171 -8.23 20.82 16.47
N ILE A 172 -7.09 21.51 16.53
CA ILE A 172 -6.53 22.09 17.76
C ILE A 172 -5.98 23.49 17.51
N ALA A 173 -5.90 24.29 18.58
CA ALA A 173 -5.07 25.50 18.60
C ALA A 173 -3.65 25.12 19.02
N ASN A 174 -2.65 25.55 18.24
CA ASN A 174 -1.25 25.20 18.47
C ASN A 174 -0.62 26.21 19.42
N LYS A 175 -0.10 25.74 20.55
CA LYS A 175 0.62 26.58 21.50
C LYS A 175 1.87 27.15 20.82
N GLY A 176 2.05 28.47 20.90
CA GLY A 176 3.21 29.15 20.33
C GLY A 176 3.19 29.35 18.81
N LEU A 177 2.07 29.06 18.14
CA LEU A 177 1.93 29.26 16.69
C LEU A 177 0.61 30.01 16.37
N GLU A 178 0.71 31.33 16.25
CA GLU A 178 -0.42 32.21 15.95
C GLU A 178 -0.75 32.16 14.45
N SER A 179 -1.69 31.31 14.06
CA SER A 179 -2.10 31.19 12.64
C SER A 179 -3.60 30.92 12.50
N PRO A 180 -4.48 31.81 13.02
CA PRO A 180 -5.93 31.56 13.12
C PRO A 180 -6.61 31.31 11.76
N VAL A 181 -6.22 32.06 10.71
CA VAL A 181 -6.79 31.89 9.36
C VAL A 181 -6.36 30.55 8.75
N TYR A 182 -5.09 30.19 8.88
CA TYR A 182 -4.59 28.88 8.45
C TYR A 182 -5.32 27.73 9.15
N ASN A 183 -5.39 27.76 10.48
CA ASN A 183 -6.05 26.74 11.30
C ASN A 183 -7.52 26.58 10.87
N SER A 184 -8.24 27.69 10.71
CA SER A 184 -9.64 27.71 10.26
C SER A 184 -9.79 27.14 8.85
N SER A 185 -8.89 27.49 7.92
CA SER A 185 -8.91 26.95 6.56
C SER A 185 -8.72 25.44 6.54
N LYS A 186 -7.86 24.89 7.41
CA LYS A 186 -7.63 23.44 7.52
C LYS A 186 -8.78 22.72 8.22
N ALA A 187 -9.45 23.34 9.18
CA ALA A 187 -10.70 22.84 9.74
C ALA A 187 -11.80 22.73 8.67
N ALA A 188 -11.89 23.74 7.78
CA ALA A 188 -12.82 23.73 6.66
C ALA A 188 -12.54 22.59 5.67
N VAL A 189 -11.26 22.25 5.42
CA VAL A 189 -10.89 21.08 4.58
C VAL A 189 -11.31 19.75 5.22
N ILE A 190 -11.19 19.60 6.55
CA ILE A 190 -11.64 18.39 7.25
C ILE A 190 -13.15 18.22 7.07
N GLN A 191 -13.92 19.30 7.27
CA GLN A 191 -15.36 19.23 7.09
C GLN A 191 -15.74 19.02 5.62
N LEU A 192 -15.02 19.66 4.68
CA LEU A 192 -15.20 19.45 3.25
C LEU A 192 -15.05 17.97 2.88
N ALA A 193 -14.01 17.29 3.38
CA ALA A 193 -13.82 15.87 3.10
C ALA A 193 -15.04 15.02 3.50
N ARG A 194 -15.63 15.29 4.67
CA ARG A 194 -16.85 14.59 5.14
C ARG A 194 -18.04 14.83 4.21
N ASN A 195 -18.26 16.08 3.81
CA ASN A 195 -19.35 16.44 2.92
C ASN A 195 -19.20 15.78 1.54
N LEU A 196 -17.99 15.85 0.96
CA LEU A 196 -17.72 15.24 -0.34
C LEU A 196 -17.78 13.71 -0.30
N ALA A 197 -17.32 13.08 0.80
CA ALA A 197 -17.45 11.64 0.99
C ALA A 197 -18.92 11.21 1.05
N MET A 198 -19.75 11.93 1.81
CA MET A 198 -21.19 11.66 1.91
C MET A 198 -21.87 11.82 0.55
N GLU A 199 -21.53 12.86 -0.21
CA GLU A 199 -22.16 13.16 -1.49
C GLU A 199 -21.74 12.22 -2.64
N TRP A 200 -20.46 11.88 -2.74
CA TRP A 200 -19.91 11.23 -3.93
C TRP A 200 -19.62 9.72 -3.78
N SER A 201 -19.68 9.20 -2.56
CA SER A 201 -19.46 7.76 -2.33
C SER A 201 -20.56 6.85 -2.89
N PRO A 202 -21.87 7.18 -2.83
CA PRO A 202 -22.90 6.29 -3.34
C PRO A 202 -22.83 6.17 -4.86
N VAL A 203 -22.93 4.95 -5.39
CA VAL A 203 -23.09 4.74 -6.84
C VAL A 203 -24.55 4.97 -7.19
N GLN A 204 -24.80 5.89 -8.11
CA GLN A 204 -26.14 6.25 -8.59
C GLN A 204 -26.59 5.29 -9.70
N GLU A 205 -27.89 5.25 -9.99
CA GLU A 205 -28.46 4.41 -11.06
C GLU A 205 -27.86 4.72 -12.45
N ASP A 206 -27.48 5.97 -12.68
CA ASP A 206 -26.85 6.40 -13.93
C ASP A 206 -25.35 6.04 -14.02
N GLY A 207 -24.82 5.29 -13.04
CA GLY A 207 -23.42 4.88 -12.94
C GLY A 207 -22.44 5.95 -12.46
N THR A 208 -22.90 7.13 -12.04
CA THR A 208 -22.02 8.12 -11.36
C THR A 208 -21.79 7.76 -9.89
N GLY A 209 -20.82 8.42 -9.25
CA GLY A 209 -20.49 8.18 -7.85
C GLY A 209 -19.37 7.15 -7.67
N GLY A 210 -19.36 6.46 -6.53
CA GLY A 210 -18.28 5.52 -6.20
C GLY A 210 -16.91 6.21 -6.03
N ILE A 211 -16.92 7.48 -5.61
CA ILE A 211 -15.70 8.24 -5.31
C ILE A 211 -15.50 8.26 -3.80
N ARG A 212 -14.39 7.70 -3.32
CA ARG A 212 -14.02 7.80 -1.90
C ARG A 212 -13.29 9.11 -1.67
N VAL A 213 -13.65 9.81 -0.60
CA VAL A 213 -12.97 11.04 -0.20
C VAL A 213 -12.48 10.90 1.24
N ASN A 214 -11.18 11.08 1.44
CA ASN A 214 -10.53 11.06 2.74
C ASN A 214 -9.73 12.36 2.94
N CYS A 215 -9.36 12.64 4.19
CA CYS A 215 -8.37 13.67 4.48
C CYS A 215 -7.27 13.14 5.39
N LEU A 216 -6.05 13.62 5.16
CA LEU A 216 -4.93 13.45 6.08
C LEU A 216 -4.71 14.75 6.83
N SER A 217 -4.49 14.65 8.15
CA SER A 217 -4.17 15.78 9.02
C SER A 217 -2.76 15.64 9.58
N PRO A 218 -1.72 15.98 8.81
CA PRO A 218 -0.34 16.05 9.28
C PRO A 218 -0.15 16.85 10.57
N GLY A 219 0.77 16.36 11.42
CA GLY A 219 1.38 17.17 12.47
C GLY A 219 2.58 17.98 11.96
N HIS A 220 3.58 18.17 12.80
CA HIS A 220 4.83 18.83 12.41
C HIS A 220 5.70 17.90 11.53
N ILE A 221 5.75 18.19 10.23
CA ILE A 221 6.57 17.49 9.24
C ILE A 221 7.66 18.44 8.71
N MET A 222 8.89 17.95 8.59
CA MET A 222 10.03 18.65 7.98
C MET A 222 9.77 19.00 6.50
N THR A 223 9.06 20.10 6.29
CA THR A 223 8.65 20.62 4.99
C THR A 223 9.15 22.07 4.83
N PRO A 224 9.18 22.63 3.61
CA PRO A 224 9.58 24.02 3.41
C PRO A 224 8.79 25.04 4.24
N ILE A 225 7.51 24.77 4.52
CA ILE A 225 6.68 25.62 5.39
C ILE A 225 7.20 25.57 6.84
N VAL A 226 7.47 24.37 7.34
CA VAL A 226 7.99 24.18 8.71
C VAL A 226 9.40 24.74 8.87
N LEU A 227 10.26 24.60 7.86
CA LEU A 227 11.60 25.21 7.86
C LEU A 227 11.51 26.74 7.96
N LYS A 228 10.59 27.38 7.22
CA LYS A 228 10.34 28.82 7.31
C LYS A 228 9.84 29.23 8.71
N ASN A 229 8.99 28.42 9.34
CA ASN A 229 8.51 28.70 10.70
C ASN A 229 9.67 28.72 11.72
N PHE A 230 10.71 27.90 11.53
CA PHE A 230 11.90 27.93 12.40
C PHE A 230 12.76 29.17 12.20
N GLU A 231 12.77 29.74 10.99
CA GLU A 231 13.44 31.02 10.72
C GLU A 231 12.69 32.19 11.36
N GLU A 232 11.35 32.15 11.36
CA GLU A 232 10.49 33.22 11.89
C GLU A 232 10.34 33.21 13.42
N VAL A 233 10.40 32.02 14.05
CA VAL A 233 10.19 31.84 15.49
C VAL A 233 11.37 31.09 16.12
N PRO A 234 12.33 31.82 16.75
CA PRO A 234 13.46 31.20 17.43
C PRO A 234 13.03 30.23 18.54
N GLY A 235 13.67 29.05 18.62
CA GLY A 235 13.37 28.04 19.63
C GLY A 235 12.16 27.14 19.32
N LEU A 236 11.48 27.36 18.18
CA LEU A 236 10.28 26.61 17.81
C LEU A 236 10.60 25.14 17.49
N HIS A 237 11.74 24.87 16.86
CA HIS A 237 12.19 23.51 16.55
C HIS A 237 12.38 22.67 17.81
N GLU A 238 13.11 23.19 18.81
CA GLU A 238 13.35 22.52 20.09
C GLU A 238 12.04 22.29 20.84
N THR A 239 11.14 23.28 20.82
CA THR A 239 9.83 23.20 21.46
C THR A 239 9.00 22.08 20.85
N TRP A 240 8.88 22.03 19.52
CA TRP A 240 8.09 20.99 18.85
C TRP A 240 8.70 19.60 18.97
N CYS A 241 10.03 19.47 18.96
CA CYS A 241 10.69 18.19 19.22
C CYS A 241 10.40 17.70 20.64
N ARG A 242 10.48 18.59 21.64
CA ARG A 242 10.22 18.26 23.05
C ARG A 242 8.76 17.87 23.32
N GLU A 243 7.81 18.52 22.64
CA GLU A 243 6.38 18.23 22.79
C GLU A 243 5.93 17.02 21.96
N ASN A 244 6.77 16.55 21.03
CA ASN A 244 6.56 15.29 20.33
C ASN A 244 7.02 14.11 21.20
N MET A 245 6.18 13.08 21.35
CA MET A 245 6.52 11.88 22.14
C MET A 245 7.77 11.13 21.63
N MET A 246 8.12 11.28 20.35
CA MET A 246 9.31 10.69 19.75
C MET A 246 10.56 11.58 19.89
N GLY A 247 10.45 12.77 20.48
CA GLY A 247 11.57 13.70 20.63
C GLY A 247 12.06 14.32 19.32
N ARG A 248 11.33 14.14 18.21
CA ARG A 248 11.70 14.57 16.86
C ARG A 248 10.48 14.91 16.01
N LEU A 249 10.69 15.54 14.86
CA LEU A 249 9.65 15.79 13.87
C LEU A 249 9.58 14.67 12.83
N ALA A 250 8.44 14.61 12.13
CA ALA A 250 8.21 13.62 11.09
C ALA A 250 8.87 14.04 9.76
N GLU A 251 9.26 13.07 8.95
CA GLU A 251 9.75 13.30 7.59
C GLU A 251 8.62 13.13 6.57
N PRO A 252 8.64 13.84 5.42
CA PRO A 252 7.62 13.67 4.37
C PRO A 252 7.43 12.21 3.93
N SER A 253 8.51 11.43 3.94
CA SER A 253 8.49 10.01 3.57
C SER A 253 7.64 9.13 4.49
N GLU A 254 7.45 9.52 5.75
CA GLU A 254 6.64 8.78 6.73
C GLU A 254 5.14 8.85 6.43
N PHE A 255 4.71 9.78 5.56
CA PHE A 255 3.31 9.95 5.16
C PHE A 255 2.94 9.22 3.86
N LYS A 256 3.91 8.60 3.17
CA LYS A 256 3.70 7.87 1.92
C LYS A 256 2.65 6.75 2.07
N GLY A 257 2.82 5.89 3.08
CA GLY A 257 1.89 4.78 3.34
C GLY A 257 0.48 5.24 3.72
N ALA A 258 0.36 6.31 4.53
CA ALA A 258 -0.94 6.86 4.90
C ALA A 258 -1.71 7.41 3.68
N ALA A 259 -1.01 8.08 2.75
CA ALA A 259 -1.61 8.53 1.50
C ALA A 259 -2.05 7.35 0.62
N LEU A 260 -1.19 6.34 0.45
CA LEU A 260 -1.54 5.15 -0.33
C LEU A 260 -2.77 4.42 0.21
N ALA A 261 -2.89 4.27 1.54
CA ALA A 261 -4.08 3.69 2.17
C ALA A 261 -5.39 4.43 1.80
N THR A 262 -5.33 5.75 1.61
CA THR A 262 -6.48 6.54 1.16
C THR A 262 -6.74 6.46 -0.35
N MET A 263 -5.73 6.05 -1.13
CA MET A 263 -5.73 6.10 -2.60
C MET A 263 -5.86 4.72 -3.25
N ASP A 264 -5.72 3.64 -2.48
CA ASP A 264 -5.86 2.26 -2.97
C ASP A 264 -7.28 1.95 -3.46
N THR A 265 -7.39 1.03 -4.41
CA THR A 265 -8.67 0.50 -4.89
C THR A 265 -8.73 -0.98 -4.55
N LEU A 266 -9.65 -1.41 -3.69
CA LEU A 266 -9.99 -2.84 -3.59
C LEU A 266 -11.50 -3.02 -3.67
N PRO A 267 -11.98 -4.04 -4.39
CA PRO A 267 -11.37 -5.37 -4.47
C PRO A 267 -10.89 -5.82 -5.87
N VAL A 268 -9.86 -6.65 -5.86
CA VAL A 268 -9.42 -7.50 -6.99
C VAL A 268 -10.45 -8.62 -7.16
N THR A 269 -10.73 -9.01 -8.41
CA THR A 269 -11.67 -10.09 -8.73
C THR A 269 -10.91 -11.23 -9.38
N HIS A 270 -10.97 -12.41 -8.78
CA HIS A 270 -10.49 -13.65 -9.38
C HIS A 270 -11.55 -14.36 -10.22
N GLU A 271 -11.11 -15.42 -10.89
CA GLU A 271 -11.94 -16.27 -11.75
C GLU A 271 -12.98 -17.14 -11.00
N SER A 272 -13.30 -16.90 -9.73
CA SER A 272 -14.38 -17.63 -9.05
C SER A 272 -15.76 -17.24 -9.64
N LEU A 273 -16.76 -18.12 -9.52
CA LEU A 273 -18.11 -17.82 -10.01
C LEU A 273 -18.76 -16.74 -9.15
N GLY A 274 -19.23 -15.67 -9.78
CA GLY A 274 -20.01 -14.60 -9.14
C GLY A 274 -19.73 -13.23 -9.76
N ASP A 275 -20.60 -12.26 -9.47
CA ASP A 275 -20.31 -10.86 -9.79
C ASP A 275 -19.23 -10.32 -8.83
N PRO A 276 -18.40 -9.36 -9.27
CA PRO A 276 -17.51 -8.62 -8.38
C PRO A 276 -18.23 -8.12 -7.12
N LEU A 277 -17.51 -8.01 -6.01
CA LEU A 277 -18.07 -7.45 -4.78
C LEU A 277 -18.73 -6.10 -5.07
N THR A 278 -20.03 -6.00 -4.76
CA THR A 278 -20.80 -4.78 -4.97
C THR A 278 -20.29 -3.66 -4.06
N ALA A 279 -20.49 -2.40 -4.46
CA ALA A 279 -20.10 -1.25 -3.64
C ALA A 279 -20.70 -1.30 -2.23
N ASN A 280 -21.93 -1.83 -2.09
CA ASN A 280 -22.56 -2.04 -0.78
C ASN A 280 -21.82 -3.07 0.08
N ASN A 281 -21.40 -4.20 -0.50
CA ASN A 281 -20.60 -5.19 0.23
C ASN A 281 -19.22 -4.63 0.58
N THR A 282 -18.56 -3.90 -0.32
CA THR A 282 -17.27 -3.26 -0.04
C THR A 282 -17.36 -2.23 1.09
N VAL A 283 -18.40 -1.40 1.11
CA VAL A 283 -18.65 -0.43 2.19
C VAL A 283 -18.97 -1.14 3.50
N LEU A 284 -19.81 -2.19 3.48
CA LEU A 284 -20.09 -3.00 4.66
C LEU A 284 -18.83 -3.66 5.22
N THR A 285 -17.98 -4.25 4.37
CA THR A 285 -16.71 -4.86 4.77
C THR A 285 -15.75 -3.82 5.34
N SER A 286 -15.69 -2.62 4.74
CA SER A 286 -14.84 -1.51 5.21
C SER A 286 -15.30 -0.95 6.56
N VAL A 287 -16.61 -0.91 6.82
CA VAL A 287 -17.17 -0.49 8.11
C VAL A 287 -16.98 -1.61 9.15
N SER A 288 -17.16 -2.88 8.78
CA SER A 288 -16.92 -4.00 9.68
C SER A 288 -15.45 -4.13 10.06
N SER A 289 -14.50 -3.85 9.16
CA SER A 289 -13.07 -3.92 9.46
C SER A 289 -12.61 -2.89 10.50
N ILE A 290 -13.38 -1.82 10.73
CA ILE A 290 -13.08 -0.79 11.75
C ILE A 290 -13.54 -1.23 13.16
N THR A 291 -14.53 -2.14 13.24
CA THR A 291 -15.18 -2.50 14.51
C THR A 291 -14.95 -3.96 14.92
N GLN A 292 -14.61 -4.84 13.97
CA GLN A 292 -14.34 -6.25 14.22
C GLN A 292 -12.87 -6.48 14.59
N SER A 293 -12.64 -7.38 15.54
CA SER A 293 -11.31 -7.80 15.98
C SER A 293 -10.93 -9.11 15.29
N PHE A 294 -9.78 -9.15 14.62
CA PHE A 294 -9.28 -10.31 13.89
C PHE A 294 -8.17 -11.06 14.63
N LYS A 295 -8.21 -11.04 15.97
CA LYS A 295 -7.19 -11.62 16.86
C LYS A 295 -6.65 -13.00 16.44
N PRO A 296 -7.47 -13.98 16.01
CA PRO A 296 -6.92 -15.27 15.58
C PRO A 296 -6.07 -15.17 14.30
N VAL A 297 -6.44 -14.30 13.36
CA VAL A 297 -5.72 -14.08 12.09
C VAL A 297 -4.47 -13.25 12.31
N GLU A 298 -4.49 -12.33 13.28
CA GLU A 298 -3.32 -11.55 13.71
C GLU A 298 -2.19 -12.42 14.28
N ASN A 299 -2.45 -13.68 14.65
CA ASN A 299 -1.44 -14.63 15.14
C ASN A 299 -0.69 -15.38 14.01
N ILE A 300 -1.01 -15.10 12.74
CA ILE A 300 -0.26 -15.65 11.60
C ILE A 300 1.14 -15.02 11.58
N CYS A 301 2.17 -15.86 11.70
CA CYS A 301 3.56 -15.42 11.86
C CYS A 301 4.49 -15.88 10.72
N ALA A 302 4.05 -16.81 9.87
CA ALA A 302 4.85 -17.32 8.77
C ALA A 302 4.03 -17.52 7.49
N HIS A 303 4.66 -17.22 6.35
CA HIS A 303 4.17 -17.53 5.01
C HIS A 303 5.14 -18.54 4.38
N PHE A 304 4.65 -19.76 4.13
CA PHE A 304 5.38 -20.76 3.34
C PHE A 304 4.71 -20.96 1.99
N ASN A 305 5.50 -21.40 1.01
CA ASN A 305 5.00 -21.91 -0.24
C ASN A 305 5.58 -23.31 -0.50
N ALA A 306 4.68 -24.26 -0.75
CA ALA A 306 4.97 -25.68 -0.89
C ALA A 306 4.13 -26.29 -2.02
N PHE A 307 4.33 -27.58 -2.27
CA PHE A 307 3.50 -28.34 -3.20
C PHE A 307 2.99 -29.60 -2.52
N HIS A 308 1.71 -29.87 -2.70
CA HIS A 308 1.04 -31.04 -2.15
C HIS A 308 0.67 -32.02 -3.25
N ALA A 309 0.80 -33.31 -2.97
CA ALA A 309 0.23 -34.38 -3.77
C ALA A 309 -1.11 -34.86 -3.18
N TYR A 310 -2.03 -35.29 -4.03
CA TYR A 310 -3.27 -35.92 -3.57
C TYR A 310 -2.97 -37.33 -3.06
N ALA A 311 -3.36 -37.65 -1.81
CA ALA A 311 -3.08 -38.96 -1.22
C ALA A 311 -3.74 -40.12 -1.99
N ASP A 312 -4.84 -39.86 -2.69
CA ASP A 312 -5.56 -40.81 -3.54
C ASP A 312 -5.17 -40.75 -5.03
N ASP A 313 -4.30 -39.80 -5.43
CA ASP A 313 -3.87 -39.57 -6.81
C ASP A 313 -2.50 -38.90 -6.86
N LEU A 314 -1.45 -39.70 -6.59
CA LEU A 314 -0.07 -39.24 -6.45
C LEU A 314 0.54 -38.63 -7.72
N GLY A 315 -0.14 -38.77 -8.87
CA GLY A 315 0.26 -38.14 -10.13
C GLY A 315 -0.12 -36.66 -10.22
N ARG A 316 -0.93 -36.15 -9.30
CA ARG A 316 -1.38 -34.75 -9.27
C ARG A 316 -0.74 -34.00 -8.12
N ALA A 317 -0.19 -32.84 -8.46
CA ALA A 317 0.41 -31.90 -7.52
C ALA A 317 -0.28 -30.54 -7.62
N VAL A 318 -0.37 -29.84 -6.49
CA VAL A 318 -0.89 -28.48 -6.40
C VAL A 318 0.03 -27.62 -5.54
N GLU A 319 0.27 -26.40 -5.99
CA GLU A 319 0.97 -25.39 -5.19
C GLU A 319 0.04 -24.87 -4.09
N ALA A 320 0.59 -24.66 -2.89
CA ALA A 320 -0.14 -24.13 -1.75
C ALA A 320 0.68 -23.05 -1.04
N ASN A 321 0.00 -21.98 -0.65
CA ASN A 321 0.53 -20.90 0.18
C ASN A 321 -0.01 -21.05 1.60
N HIS A 322 0.89 -21.30 2.55
CA HIS A 322 0.57 -21.62 3.92
C HIS A 322 0.75 -20.35 4.76
N TYR A 323 -0.31 -19.91 5.42
CA TYR A 323 -0.27 -18.83 6.38
C TYR A 323 -0.43 -19.42 7.77
N CYS A 324 0.70 -19.60 8.44
CA CYS A 324 0.82 -20.41 9.64
C CYS A 324 0.83 -19.57 10.91
N ALA A 325 0.18 -20.10 11.94
CA ALA A 325 0.17 -19.58 13.29
C ALA A 325 0.66 -20.67 14.25
N HIS A 326 1.45 -20.27 15.25
CA HIS A 326 1.83 -21.15 16.35
C HIS A 326 0.69 -21.17 17.37
N VAL A 327 0.16 -22.36 17.65
CA VAL A 327 -0.75 -22.56 18.80
C VAL A 327 0.07 -22.68 20.07
N ASN A 328 1.19 -23.41 19.99
CA ASN A 328 2.25 -23.51 20.98
C ASN A 328 3.54 -23.99 20.27
N ASP A 329 4.56 -24.37 21.03
CA ASP A 329 5.86 -24.83 20.48
C ASP A 329 5.75 -26.14 19.67
N ASP A 330 4.71 -26.94 19.92
CA ASP A 330 4.54 -28.27 19.36
C ASP A 330 3.45 -28.38 18.29
N VAL A 331 2.57 -27.38 18.19
CA VAL A 331 1.42 -27.39 17.30
C VAL A 331 1.38 -26.10 16.50
N ARG A 332 1.48 -26.24 15.18
CA ARG A 332 1.22 -25.18 14.21
C ARG A 332 -0.06 -25.49 13.44
N GLN A 333 -0.76 -24.44 13.04
CA GLN A 333 -1.92 -24.56 12.17
C GLN A 333 -1.79 -23.53 11.04
N CYS A 334 -2.18 -23.90 9.83
CA CYS A 334 -2.07 -23.04 8.66
C CYS A 334 -3.38 -22.97 7.89
N LEU A 335 -3.68 -21.77 7.40
CA LEU A 335 -4.66 -21.57 6.34
C LEU A 335 -3.93 -21.70 5.00
N LEU A 336 -4.49 -22.49 4.09
CA LEU A 336 -3.87 -22.77 2.78
C LEU A 336 -4.62 -22.03 1.68
N TYR A 337 -3.87 -21.31 0.85
CA TYR A 337 -4.39 -20.57 -0.30
C TYR A 337 -3.72 -21.03 -1.60
N ASP A 338 -4.45 -20.93 -2.71
CA ASP A 338 -3.92 -21.29 -4.04
C ASP A 338 -2.93 -20.27 -4.63
N SER A 339 -2.87 -19.06 -4.06
CA SER A 339 -1.93 -18.01 -4.42
C SER A 339 -1.60 -17.14 -3.19
N ALA A 340 -0.64 -16.25 -3.33
CA ALA A 340 -0.28 -15.26 -2.29
C ALA A 340 -0.98 -13.90 -2.49
N GLU A 341 -1.91 -13.81 -3.46
CA GLU A 341 -2.60 -12.58 -3.82
C GLU A 341 -3.79 -12.29 -2.89
N LYS A 342 -4.23 -11.03 -2.82
CA LYS A 342 -5.27 -10.58 -1.87
C LYS A 342 -6.62 -11.30 -2.02
N ASP A 343 -6.91 -11.78 -3.21
CA ASP A 343 -8.16 -12.44 -3.57
C ASP A 343 -8.05 -13.97 -3.59
N ALA A 344 -6.89 -14.53 -3.20
CA ALA A 344 -6.61 -15.96 -3.20
C ALA A 344 -7.74 -16.80 -2.59
N ARG A 345 -7.97 -17.98 -3.18
CA ARG A 345 -9.00 -18.91 -2.70
C ARG A 345 -8.46 -19.69 -1.51
N LEU A 346 -9.19 -19.71 -0.40
CA LEU A 346 -8.90 -20.62 0.71
C LEU A 346 -9.15 -22.06 0.23
N ILE A 347 -8.07 -22.80 0.02
CA ILE A 347 -8.13 -24.17 -0.52
C ILE A 347 -8.05 -25.23 0.55
N GLY A 348 -7.60 -24.94 1.77
CA GLY A 348 -7.44 -25.97 2.78
C GLY A 348 -6.89 -25.49 4.11
N ILE A 349 -6.58 -26.47 4.95
CA ILE A 349 -5.92 -26.28 6.23
C ILE A 349 -4.84 -27.34 6.43
N GLU A 350 -3.83 -26.96 7.21
CA GLU A 350 -2.79 -27.87 7.67
C GLU A 350 -2.63 -27.77 9.18
N TYR A 351 -2.36 -28.91 9.80
CA TYR A 351 -1.79 -28.98 11.14
C TYR A 351 -0.41 -29.59 11.07
N MET A 352 0.54 -29.00 11.78
CA MET A 352 1.86 -29.57 11.98
C MET A 352 2.10 -29.83 13.45
N ILE A 353 2.62 -31.02 13.78
CA ILE A 353 2.90 -31.42 15.15
C ILE A 353 4.32 -31.93 15.33
N SER A 354 4.85 -31.79 16.54
CA SER A 354 6.16 -32.31 16.90
C SER A 354 6.18 -33.84 16.97
N PRO A 355 7.36 -34.47 16.80
CA PRO A 355 7.50 -35.93 16.80
C PRO A 355 6.92 -36.62 18.04
N HIS A 356 7.11 -36.02 19.21
CA HIS A 356 6.65 -36.65 20.45
C HIS A 356 5.12 -36.66 20.57
N ILE A 357 4.42 -35.65 20.02
CA ILE A 357 2.95 -35.68 19.92
C ILE A 357 2.54 -36.72 18.89
N TYR A 358 3.19 -36.73 17.72
CA TYR A 358 2.90 -37.68 16.65
C TYR A 358 3.00 -39.14 17.10
N GLU A 359 4.00 -39.47 17.92
CA GLU A 359 4.18 -40.80 18.49
C GLU A 359 3.04 -41.24 19.41
N THR A 360 2.29 -40.30 20.00
CA THR A 360 1.11 -40.61 20.84
C THR A 360 -0.13 -40.95 20.02
N LEU A 361 -0.13 -40.69 18.72
CA LEU A 361 -1.29 -40.89 17.87
C LEU A 361 -1.52 -42.39 17.58
N PRO A 362 -2.78 -42.83 17.46
CA PRO A 362 -3.10 -44.18 17.00
C PRO A 362 -2.50 -44.47 15.61
N PRO A 363 -2.11 -45.73 15.30
CA PRO A 363 -1.49 -46.07 14.01
C PRO A 363 -2.31 -45.66 12.78
N GLU A 364 -3.63 -45.81 12.83
CA GLU A 364 -4.54 -45.42 11.75
C GLU A 364 -4.54 -43.90 11.52
N GLU A 365 -4.39 -43.13 12.60
CA GLU A 365 -4.34 -41.68 12.54
C GLU A 365 -2.97 -41.23 12.01
N ARG A 366 -1.87 -41.85 12.47
CA ARG A 366 -0.49 -41.58 12.00
C ARG A 366 -0.35 -41.67 10.48
N ARG A 367 -1.02 -42.63 9.85
CA ARG A 367 -1.03 -42.82 8.38
C ARG A 367 -1.61 -41.63 7.60
N LEU A 368 -2.33 -40.72 8.26
CA LEU A 368 -2.86 -39.51 7.65
C LEU A 368 -1.86 -38.34 7.62
N TRP A 369 -0.67 -38.53 8.20
CA TRP A 369 0.35 -37.49 8.31
C TRP A 369 1.55 -37.80 7.40
N HIS A 370 2.21 -36.75 6.96
CA HIS A 370 3.41 -36.81 6.15
C HIS A 370 4.59 -36.11 6.83
N SER A 371 5.79 -36.41 6.36
CA SER A 371 7.04 -35.79 6.82
C SER A 371 7.44 -34.63 5.92
N HIS A 372 7.95 -33.54 6.50
CA HIS A 372 8.46 -32.39 5.74
C HIS A 372 9.92 -32.54 5.30
N VAL A 373 10.56 -33.69 5.55
CA VAL A 373 12.00 -33.87 5.35
C VAL A 373 12.43 -33.56 3.92
N TYR A 374 11.72 -34.13 2.94
CA TYR A 374 12.08 -33.95 1.54
C TYR A 374 11.70 -32.55 1.04
N GLU A 375 10.56 -32.01 1.46
CA GLU A 375 10.14 -30.63 1.14
C GLU A 375 11.20 -29.59 1.51
N VAL A 376 11.69 -29.66 2.76
CA VAL A 376 12.72 -28.77 3.27
C VAL A 376 14.02 -28.96 2.49
N LYS A 377 14.48 -30.21 2.36
CA LYS A 377 15.82 -30.50 1.84
C LYS A 377 15.93 -30.40 0.33
N SER A 378 14.83 -30.60 -0.41
CA SER A 378 14.81 -30.44 -1.86
C SER A 378 14.78 -28.97 -2.29
N GLY A 379 14.47 -28.04 -1.38
CA GLY A 379 14.32 -26.62 -1.67
C GLY A 379 12.95 -26.24 -2.24
N MET A 380 12.03 -27.21 -2.39
CA MET A 380 10.68 -26.91 -2.89
C MET A 380 9.85 -26.12 -1.87
N LEU A 381 10.04 -26.34 -0.57
CA LEU A 381 9.45 -25.52 0.48
C LEU A 381 10.29 -24.25 0.67
N VAL A 382 9.66 -23.09 0.56
CA VAL A 382 10.32 -21.79 0.79
C VAL A 382 9.45 -20.88 1.62
N MET A 383 10.08 -19.87 2.23
CA MET A 383 9.40 -18.70 2.75
C MET A 383 9.61 -17.54 1.79
N PRO A 384 8.60 -17.16 1.00
CA PRO A 384 8.71 -16.02 0.09
C PRO A 384 9.05 -14.73 0.85
N ASN A 385 9.91 -13.89 0.27
CA ASN A 385 10.24 -12.59 0.84
C ASN A 385 10.52 -11.57 -0.25
N SER A 386 9.87 -10.42 -0.12
CA SER A 386 9.98 -9.29 -1.05
C SER A 386 10.67 -8.06 -0.45
N MET A 387 11.00 -8.07 0.84
CA MET A 387 11.36 -6.85 1.58
C MET A 387 12.74 -6.89 2.27
N VAL A 388 13.20 -8.06 2.70
CA VAL A 388 14.47 -8.20 3.45
C VAL A 388 15.61 -8.55 2.49
N PRO A 389 16.84 -8.00 2.65
CA PRO A 389 17.99 -8.40 1.85
C PRO A 389 18.22 -9.92 1.88
N GLU A 390 18.48 -10.50 0.71
CA GLU A 390 18.53 -11.95 0.46
C GLU A 390 19.40 -12.71 1.48
N ALA A 391 20.64 -12.25 1.72
CA ALA A 391 21.57 -12.90 2.65
C ALA A 391 21.06 -12.95 4.10
N ALA A 392 20.35 -11.92 4.56
CA ALA A 392 19.77 -11.90 5.91
C ALA A 392 18.51 -12.78 5.98
N TRP A 393 17.73 -12.80 4.90
CA TRP A 393 16.54 -13.63 4.80
C TRP A 393 16.86 -15.12 4.76
N ASP A 394 17.89 -15.52 3.99
CA ASP A 394 18.32 -16.91 3.88
C ASP A 394 18.67 -17.53 5.23
N MET A 395 19.32 -16.76 6.11
CA MET A 395 19.64 -17.20 7.46
C MET A 395 18.39 -17.40 8.32
N ALA A 396 17.42 -16.49 8.22
CA ALA A 396 16.17 -16.58 8.98
C ALA A 396 15.30 -17.75 8.49
N GLU A 397 15.12 -17.87 7.17
CA GLU A 397 14.41 -18.97 6.55
C GLU A 397 15.05 -20.31 6.91
N LYS A 398 16.38 -20.42 6.86
CA LYS A 398 17.08 -21.66 7.23
C LYS A 398 16.79 -22.09 8.67
N ARG A 399 16.71 -21.15 9.62
CA ARG A 399 16.36 -21.46 11.03
C ARG A 399 14.92 -21.96 11.17
N GLU A 400 14.00 -21.43 10.39
CA GLU A 400 12.62 -21.97 10.35
C GLU A 400 12.61 -23.38 9.74
N MET A 401 13.38 -23.61 8.69
CA MET A 401 13.51 -24.94 8.07
C MET A 401 14.11 -25.99 9.01
N GLU A 402 15.05 -25.60 9.88
CA GLU A 402 15.59 -26.48 10.94
C GLU A 402 14.52 -26.96 11.93
N GLN A 403 13.44 -26.20 12.12
CA GLN A 403 12.30 -26.61 12.93
C GLN A 403 11.31 -27.43 12.11
N VAL A 404 10.90 -26.91 10.94
CA VAL A 404 9.86 -27.52 10.09
C VAL A 404 10.25 -28.93 9.63
N VAL A 405 11.54 -29.17 9.34
CA VAL A 405 12.03 -30.51 8.92
C VAL A 405 11.71 -31.61 9.92
N THR A 406 11.49 -31.26 11.19
CA THR A 406 11.20 -32.21 12.28
C THR A 406 9.72 -32.48 12.46
N LEU A 407 8.83 -31.65 11.92
CA LEU A 407 7.40 -31.75 12.15
C LEU A 407 6.73 -32.77 11.22
N TYR A 408 5.58 -33.29 11.66
CA TYR A 408 4.66 -34.06 10.82
C TYR A 408 3.46 -33.21 10.44
N GLY A 409 3.07 -33.23 9.16
CA GLY A 409 1.97 -32.44 8.61
C GLY A 409 0.74 -33.29 8.30
N LYS A 410 -0.46 -32.79 8.61
CA LYS A 410 -1.75 -33.35 8.17
C LYS A 410 -2.55 -32.27 7.46
N VAL A 411 -2.83 -32.51 6.20
CA VAL A 411 -3.37 -31.51 5.28
C VAL A 411 -4.66 -32.00 4.64
N TYR A 412 -5.66 -31.13 4.60
CA TYR A 412 -6.85 -31.33 3.78
C TYR A 412 -7.09 -30.16 2.84
N HIS A 413 -7.24 -30.46 1.55
CA HIS A 413 -7.73 -29.52 0.56
C HIS A 413 -9.25 -29.67 0.39
N LEU A 414 -9.96 -28.55 0.55
CA LEU A 414 -11.40 -28.39 0.38
C LEU A 414 -11.77 -27.89 -1.01
N TRP A 415 -10.81 -27.37 -1.78
CA TRP A 415 -11.04 -26.84 -3.12
C TRP A 415 -9.97 -27.34 -4.09
N GLN A 416 -10.39 -28.16 -5.06
CA GLN A 416 -9.53 -28.71 -6.13
C GLN A 416 -9.40 -27.71 -7.29
N THR A 417 -8.62 -26.65 -7.10
CA THR A 417 -8.45 -25.55 -8.07
C THR A 417 -7.78 -25.99 -9.37
N ASP A 418 -6.94 -27.04 -9.33
CA ASP A 418 -6.28 -27.65 -10.48
C ASP A 418 -7.24 -28.27 -11.50
N LYS A 419 -8.44 -28.67 -11.05
CA LYS A 419 -9.52 -29.14 -11.94
C LYS A 419 -10.27 -27.98 -12.63
N GLY A 420 -9.85 -26.74 -12.41
CA GLY A 420 -10.54 -25.56 -12.90
C GLY A 420 -11.87 -25.28 -12.18
N HIS A 421 -12.12 -25.92 -11.04
CA HIS A 421 -13.34 -25.72 -10.26
C HIS A 421 -13.44 -24.25 -9.80
N LYS A 422 -14.56 -23.62 -10.15
CA LYS A 422 -14.82 -22.20 -9.88
C LYS A 422 -15.48 -21.94 -8.51
N VAL A 423 -15.89 -23.01 -7.83
CA VAL A 423 -16.37 -23.10 -6.44
C VAL A 423 -15.87 -24.42 -5.82
N PRO A 424 -15.78 -24.57 -4.48
CA PRO A 424 -15.27 -25.79 -3.85
C PRO A 424 -16.27 -26.96 -4.00
N LEU A 425 -16.06 -27.79 -5.03
CA LEU A 425 -16.88 -28.96 -5.31
C LEU A 425 -16.20 -30.26 -4.85
N GLY A 426 -17.01 -31.19 -4.34
CA GLY A 426 -16.60 -32.53 -3.94
C GLY A 426 -16.18 -32.62 -2.47
N ASP A 427 -15.76 -33.81 -2.07
CA ASP A 427 -15.31 -34.08 -0.70
C ASP A 427 -13.91 -33.50 -0.43
N PRO A 428 -13.61 -33.14 0.84
CA PRO A 428 -12.25 -32.84 1.28
C PRO A 428 -11.26 -33.92 0.86
N LYS A 429 -10.11 -33.51 0.34
CA LYS A 429 -9.04 -34.40 -0.09
C LYS A 429 -7.89 -34.36 0.89
N LEU A 430 -7.52 -35.53 1.40
CA LEU A 430 -6.28 -35.70 2.15
C LEU A 430 -5.11 -35.46 1.20
N MET A 431 -4.18 -34.64 1.65
CA MET A 431 -2.97 -34.33 0.89
C MET A 431 -1.75 -34.93 1.59
N THR A 432 -0.72 -35.18 0.80
CA THR A 432 0.58 -35.66 1.26
C THR A 432 1.70 -34.82 0.63
N SER A 433 2.89 -35.00 1.16
CA SER A 433 4.11 -34.39 0.65
C SER A 433 4.93 -35.42 -0.13
N PHE A 434 5.93 -34.97 -0.88
CA PHE A 434 6.83 -35.83 -1.64
C PHE A 434 7.93 -36.36 -0.72
N ILE A 435 8.49 -37.52 -1.06
CA ILE A 435 9.54 -38.18 -0.26
C ILE A 435 10.83 -38.44 -1.03
N ALA A 436 10.83 -38.27 -2.35
CA ALA A 436 11.98 -38.53 -3.21
C ALA A 436 11.95 -37.73 -4.52
N ASP A 437 13.13 -37.58 -5.13
CA ASP A 437 13.29 -37.01 -6.48
C ASP A 437 12.50 -37.84 -7.50
N GLY A 438 11.88 -37.17 -8.47
CA GLY A 438 11.08 -37.80 -9.53
C GLY A 438 9.59 -37.97 -9.22
N GLN A 439 9.13 -37.65 -8.00
CA GLN A 439 7.70 -37.67 -7.65
C GLN A 439 6.98 -36.36 -7.94
N LEU A 440 7.71 -35.23 -7.92
CA LEU A 440 7.22 -33.91 -8.29
C LEU A 440 7.84 -33.49 -9.63
N ASP A 441 7.03 -32.89 -10.52
CA ASP A 441 7.54 -32.15 -11.66
C ASP A 441 8.15 -30.82 -11.19
N PHE A 442 9.48 -30.76 -11.17
CA PHE A 442 10.21 -29.57 -10.75
C PHE A 442 10.04 -28.36 -11.70
N GLY A 443 9.47 -28.54 -12.89
CA GLY A 443 9.04 -27.41 -13.71
C GLY A 443 8.02 -26.51 -12.99
N LEU A 444 7.19 -27.08 -12.11
CA LEU A 444 6.27 -26.31 -11.25
C LEU A 444 7.05 -25.45 -10.23
N VAL A 445 8.10 -26.02 -9.63
CA VAL A 445 8.96 -25.33 -8.66
C VAL A 445 9.75 -24.20 -9.34
N GLU A 446 10.25 -24.43 -10.56
CA GLU A 446 10.93 -23.41 -11.35
C GLU A 446 9.97 -22.25 -11.69
N GLY A 447 8.73 -22.55 -12.11
CA GLY A 447 7.72 -21.52 -12.35
C GLY A 447 7.35 -20.71 -11.09
N ARG A 448 7.38 -21.33 -9.90
CA ARG A 448 7.21 -20.65 -8.61
C ARG A 448 8.39 -19.75 -8.29
N ASP A 449 9.60 -20.27 -8.47
CA ASP A 449 10.84 -19.54 -8.23
C ASP A 449 10.95 -18.27 -9.07
N GLU A 450 10.52 -18.30 -10.33
CA GLU A 450 10.42 -17.11 -11.17
C GLU A 450 9.49 -16.04 -10.58
N ARG A 451 8.33 -16.45 -10.02
CA ARG A 451 7.36 -15.51 -9.44
C ARG A 451 7.85 -14.89 -8.14
N PHE A 452 8.50 -15.66 -7.28
CA PHE A 452 8.97 -15.18 -5.98
C PHE A 452 10.43 -14.70 -5.98
N GLY A 453 11.15 -14.84 -7.09
CA GLY A 453 12.57 -14.49 -7.15
C GLY A 453 13.43 -15.40 -6.26
N THR A 454 13.06 -16.68 -6.14
CA THR A 454 13.78 -17.69 -5.34
C THR A 454 14.57 -18.65 -6.23
N ASN A 455 15.37 -19.53 -5.62
CA ASN A 455 16.09 -20.57 -6.35
C ASN A 455 16.20 -21.85 -5.50
N TYR A 456 15.37 -22.84 -5.79
CA TYR A 456 15.29 -24.08 -5.04
C TYR A 456 16.60 -24.87 -5.05
N LYS A 457 17.41 -24.77 -6.12
CA LYS A 457 18.71 -25.45 -6.21
C LYS A 457 19.70 -24.86 -5.21
N GLN A 458 19.70 -23.54 -5.06
CA GLN A 458 20.49 -22.86 -4.03
C GLN A 458 19.99 -23.17 -2.62
N LYS A 459 18.66 -23.20 -2.42
CA LYS A 459 18.06 -23.60 -1.13
C LYS A 459 18.39 -25.05 -0.77
N LYS A 460 18.33 -25.97 -1.72
CA LYS A 460 18.75 -27.37 -1.56
C LYS A 460 20.21 -27.46 -1.09
N GLU A 461 21.10 -26.66 -1.70
CA GLU A 461 22.51 -26.62 -1.32
C GLU A 461 22.72 -26.05 0.09
N SER A 462 22.09 -24.91 0.40
CA SER A 462 22.28 -24.21 1.68
C SER A 462 21.70 -24.96 2.89
N ARG A 463 20.83 -25.94 2.64
CA ARG A 463 20.15 -26.77 3.65
C ARG A 463 20.75 -28.18 3.79
N ARG A 464 21.84 -28.51 3.09
CA ARG A 464 22.46 -29.85 3.15
C ARG A 464 22.88 -30.28 4.56
N ASP A 465 23.31 -29.31 5.37
CA ASP A 465 23.77 -29.49 6.75
C ASP A 465 22.63 -29.61 7.76
N ILE A 466 21.38 -29.35 7.37
CA ILE A 466 20.22 -29.59 8.23
C ILE A 466 20.08 -31.10 8.49
N PRO A 467 20.15 -31.57 9.76
CA PRO A 467 19.99 -32.97 10.09
C PRO A 467 18.63 -33.50 9.64
N SER A 468 18.61 -34.67 9.01
CA SER A 468 17.37 -35.37 8.69
C SER A 468 16.93 -36.18 9.91
N PRO A 469 15.76 -35.91 10.51
CA PRO A 469 15.22 -36.77 11.56
C PRO A 469 14.87 -38.16 11.02
N THR A 470 14.88 -39.15 11.90
CA THR A 470 14.40 -40.49 11.57
C THR A 470 12.89 -40.43 11.36
N ARG A 471 12.43 -40.72 10.13
CA ARG A 471 11.01 -40.78 9.83
C ARG A 471 10.36 -42.01 10.47
N HIS A 472 9.21 -41.82 11.10
CA HIS A 472 8.40 -42.91 11.63
C HIS A 472 7.81 -43.78 10.48
N PRO A 473 7.80 -45.12 10.60
CA PRO A 473 7.35 -46.02 9.51
C PRO A 473 5.90 -45.81 9.03
N ASP A 474 5.01 -45.35 9.91
CA ASP A 474 3.61 -45.08 9.57
C ASP A 474 3.37 -43.74 8.84
N ALA A 475 4.35 -42.83 8.84
CA ALA A 475 4.23 -41.57 8.12
C ALA A 475 4.39 -41.76 6.61
N ASP A 476 3.89 -40.83 5.81
CA ASP A 476 3.97 -40.89 4.33
C ASP A 476 3.30 -42.15 3.74
N ALA A 477 2.29 -42.70 4.42
CA ALA A 477 1.65 -43.96 4.07
C ALA A 477 1.08 -43.97 2.63
N SER A 478 0.78 -42.81 2.06
CA SER A 478 0.32 -42.66 0.68
C SER A 478 1.35 -43.14 -0.35
N TRP A 479 2.65 -43.15 -0.02
CA TRP A 479 3.73 -43.60 -0.90
C TRP A 479 4.17 -45.04 -0.66
N SER A 480 3.50 -45.76 0.24
CA SER A 480 3.88 -47.07 0.76
C SER A 480 3.15 -48.23 0.10
#